data_AF-A0AAV4HPT1-F1
#
_entry.id   AF-A0AAV4HPT1-F1
#
_cell.length_a   1.000
_cell.length_b   1.000
_cell.length_c   1.000
_cell.angle_alpha   90.00
_cell.angle_beta   90.00
_cell.angle_gamma   90.00
#
_symmetry.space_group_name_H-M   'P 1'
#
loop_
_entity.id
_entity.type
_entity.pdbx_description
1 polymer ?
#
loop_
_entity_poly.entity_id
_entity_poly.type
_entity_poly.pdbx_seq_one_letter_code
_entity_poly.pdbx_strand_id
1 'polypeptide(L)'
;KTVLNNRNLRQAIDEPTHIKTHTLDWLILREDDTSIYGIQVADKAFSEQFVTTFTIAIDRPKVEKKTVTSRNIKQLDHEELSNDLKAIAVEHSPNDTSTSLVEIQRHTGKTTGEARLS
;
A
#
# COMPACT_ATOMS: atom_id res chain seq x y z
N LYS A 1 -21.96 -20.14 15.63
CA LYS A 1 -21.38 -20.91 14.51
C LYS A 1 -22.35 -21.14 13.35
N THR A 2 -23.67 -21.24 13.58
CA THR A 2 -24.71 -21.49 12.55
C THR A 2 -24.66 -20.55 11.33
N VAL A 3 -24.36 -19.26 11.51
CA VAL A 3 -24.27 -18.29 10.39
C VAL A 3 -23.09 -18.58 9.46
N LEU A 4 -21.97 -19.07 10.00
CA LEU A 4 -20.77 -19.40 9.23
C LEU A 4 -20.99 -20.71 8.45
N ASN A 5 -21.51 -21.73 9.13
CA ASN A 5 -21.77 -23.04 8.52
C ASN A 5 -22.72 -22.91 7.31
N ASN A 6 -23.76 -22.07 7.42
CA ASN A 6 -24.70 -21.82 6.32
C ASN A 6 -24.08 -21.09 5.11
N ARG A 7 -22.86 -20.57 5.25
CA ARG A 7 -22.10 -19.88 4.20
C ARG A 7 -20.86 -20.65 3.75
N ASN A 8 -20.75 -21.94 4.12
CA ASN A 8 -19.58 -22.77 3.84
C ASN A 8 -18.29 -22.17 4.42
N LEU A 9 -18.41 -21.58 5.62
CA LEU A 9 -17.32 -20.99 6.40
C LEU A 9 -17.20 -21.69 7.75
N ARG A 10 -15.98 -21.79 8.26
CA ARG A 10 -15.68 -22.24 9.62
C ARG A 10 -14.77 -21.26 10.34
N GLN A 11 -14.98 -21.14 11.63
CA GLN A 11 -14.03 -20.53 12.54
C GLN A 11 -12.94 -21.55 12.88
N ALA A 12 -11.68 -21.19 12.67
CA ALA A 12 -10.54 -22.08 12.81
C ALA A 12 -9.83 -21.95 14.18
N ILE A 13 -10.03 -20.83 14.88
CA ILE A 13 -9.59 -20.63 16.27
C ILE A 13 -10.79 -20.82 17.16
N ASP A 14 -10.83 -21.88 17.97
CA ASP A 14 -11.86 -22.15 18.96
C ASP A 14 -11.37 -22.09 20.40
N GLU A 15 -10.09 -21.75 20.59
CA GLU A 15 -9.47 -21.53 21.89
C GLU A 15 -9.50 -20.05 22.32
N PRO A 16 -9.36 -19.75 23.63
CA PRO A 16 -9.29 -18.37 24.10
C PRO A 16 -8.08 -17.64 23.51
N THR A 17 -8.27 -16.37 23.13
CA THR A 17 -7.21 -15.50 22.60
C THR A 17 -6.89 -14.35 23.55
N HIS A 18 -7.48 -14.36 24.74
CA HIS A 18 -7.32 -13.32 25.74
C HIS A 18 -7.16 -13.95 27.12
N ILE A 19 -6.36 -13.33 27.99
CA ILE A 19 -6.08 -13.80 29.36
C ILE A 19 -7.35 -14.01 30.21
N LYS A 20 -8.41 -13.25 29.90
CA LYS A 20 -9.75 -13.39 30.48
C LYS A 20 -10.61 -14.49 29.83
N THR A 21 -9.98 -15.50 29.21
CA THR A 21 -10.63 -16.68 28.60
C THR A 21 -11.64 -16.39 27.49
N HIS A 22 -11.58 -15.24 26.83
CA HIS A 22 -12.43 -14.89 25.69
C HIS A 22 -11.72 -15.19 24.36
N THR A 23 -12.48 -15.59 23.34
CA THR A 23 -12.02 -15.69 21.94
C THR A 23 -12.44 -14.44 21.18
N LEU A 24 -11.57 -13.43 21.19
CA LEU A 24 -11.83 -12.13 20.55
C LEU A 24 -11.23 -12.05 19.13
N ASP A 25 -10.21 -12.85 18.86
CA ASP A 25 -9.50 -12.88 17.59
C ASP A 25 -9.94 -14.11 16.79
N TRP A 26 -10.44 -13.89 15.58
CA TRP A 26 -11.02 -14.95 14.76
C TRP A 26 -10.23 -15.16 13.48
N LEU A 27 -9.97 -16.43 13.17
CA LEU A 27 -9.55 -16.87 11.84
C LEU A 27 -10.73 -17.60 11.20
N ILE A 28 -11.22 -17.07 10.07
CA ILE A 28 -12.35 -17.65 9.34
C ILE A 28 -11.83 -18.19 8.01
N LEU A 29 -12.14 -19.44 7.75
CA LEU A 29 -11.75 -20.18 6.55
C LEU A 29 -13.01 -20.64 5.83
N ARG A 30 -12.91 -20.93 4.54
CA ARG A 30 -13.95 -21.75 3.91
C ARG A 30 -13.88 -23.17 4.48
N GLU A 31 -15.01 -23.86 4.49
CA GLU A 31 -15.10 -25.24 4.99
C GLU A 31 -14.15 -26.17 4.25
N ASP A 32 -14.03 -25.96 2.94
CA ASP A 32 -13.22 -26.74 1.99
C ASP A 32 -11.77 -26.27 1.88
N ASP A 33 -11.38 -25.21 2.62
CA ASP A 33 -10.04 -24.63 2.51
C ASP A 33 -9.03 -25.35 3.42
N THR A 34 -8.05 -25.98 2.77
CA THR A 34 -6.92 -26.68 3.39
C THR A 34 -5.61 -25.92 3.24
N SER A 35 -5.62 -24.69 2.71
CA SER A 35 -4.40 -23.89 2.51
C SER A 35 -3.79 -23.41 3.82
N ILE A 36 -4.60 -23.25 4.87
CA ILE A 36 -4.14 -22.84 6.20
C ILE A 36 -4.03 -24.04 7.14
N TYR A 37 -2.87 -24.18 7.78
CA TYR A 37 -2.56 -25.27 8.71
C TYR A 37 -1.62 -24.82 9.83
N GLY A 38 -1.47 -25.66 10.86
CA GLY A 38 -0.57 -25.38 11.98
C GLY A 38 -0.99 -24.16 12.81
N ILE A 39 -2.29 -23.98 13.01
CA ILE A 39 -2.84 -22.89 13.84
C ILE A 39 -2.45 -23.14 15.30
N GLN A 40 -1.92 -22.11 15.96
CA GLN A 40 -1.57 -22.13 17.37
C GLN A 40 -1.91 -20.80 18.02
N VAL A 41 -2.53 -20.82 19.20
CA VAL A 41 -2.61 -19.65 20.08
C VAL A 41 -1.62 -19.80 21.23
N ALA A 42 -0.70 -18.86 21.34
CA ALA A 42 0.37 -18.86 22.33
C ALA A 42 0.23 -17.66 23.27
N ASP A 43 0.10 -17.92 24.56
CA ASP A 43 0.29 -16.91 25.58
C ASP A 43 1.79 -16.56 25.66
N LYS A 44 2.13 -15.34 25.29
CA LYS A 44 3.51 -14.83 25.34
C LYS A 44 3.75 -13.94 26.57
N ALA A 45 2.75 -13.74 27.45
CA ALA A 45 2.82 -12.93 28.66
C ALA A 45 3.31 -11.46 28.49
N PHE A 46 3.36 -10.96 27.24
CA PHE A 46 3.75 -9.58 26.92
C PHE A 46 2.55 -8.65 26.72
N SER A 47 1.32 -9.20 26.59
CA SER A 47 0.07 -8.46 26.43
C SER A 47 -1.11 -9.31 26.94
N GLU A 48 -2.29 -8.69 27.08
CA GLU A 48 -3.52 -9.39 27.47
C GLU A 48 -4.09 -10.28 26.34
N GLN A 49 -3.58 -10.12 25.11
CA GLN A 49 -3.97 -10.86 23.92
C GLN A 49 -2.91 -11.93 23.58
N PHE A 50 -3.35 -13.14 23.31
CA PHE A 50 -2.48 -14.23 22.91
C PHE A 50 -2.10 -14.11 21.43
N VAL A 51 -0.88 -14.55 21.11
CA VAL A 51 -0.38 -14.51 19.74
C VAL A 51 -0.93 -15.71 18.99
N THR A 52 -1.68 -15.46 17.91
CA THR A 52 -2.09 -16.50 16.98
C THR A 52 -1.07 -16.64 15.85
N THR A 53 -0.57 -17.84 15.61
CA THR A 53 0.26 -18.17 14.45
C THR A 53 -0.40 -19.24 13.61
N PHE A 54 -0.14 -19.21 12.29
CA PHE A 54 -0.57 -20.25 11.36
C PHE A 54 0.32 -20.21 10.11
N THR A 55 0.32 -21.30 9.35
CA THR A 55 1.00 -21.37 8.06
C THR A 55 -0.03 -21.33 6.94
N ILE A 56 0.30 -20.65 5.83
CA ILE A 56 -0.54 -20.60 4.64
C ILE A 56 0.24 -21.09 3.41
N ALA A 57 -0.29 -22.09 2.73
CA ALA A 57 0.18 -22.56 1.44
C ALA A 57 -0.47 -21.71 0.34
N ILE A 58 0.25 -20.69 -0.11
CA ILE A 58 -0.17 -19.84 -1.23
C ILE A 58 0.71 -20.16 -2.43
N ASP A 59 0.09 -20.49 -3.55
CA ASP A 59 0.80 -20.55 -4.82
C ASP A 59 1.25 -19.16 -5.23
N ARG A 60 2.55 -19.02 -5.53
CA ARG A 60 3.07 -17.76 -6.07
C ARG A 60 2.40 -17.53 -7.44
N PRO A 61 1.69 -16.40 -7.65
CA PRO A 61 1.10 -16.12 -8.95
C PRO A 61 2.20 -16.07 -10.01
N LYS A 62 1.89 -16.58 -11.21
CA LYS A 62 2.83 -16.53 -12.34
C LYS A 62 3.19 -15.08 -12.61
N VAL A 63 4.49 -14.81 -12.69
CA VAL A 63 4.98 -13.49 -13.10
C VAL A 63 4.71 -13.35 -14.59
N GLU A 64 3.72 -12.54 -14.95
CA GLU A 64 3.47 -12.18 -16.34
C GLU A 64 4.55 -11.20 -16.82
N LYS A 65 5.28 -11.56 -17.88
CA LYS A 65 6.16 -10.62 -18.57
C LYS A 65 5.28 -9.64 -19.32
N LYS A 66 5.34 -8.36 -18.95
CA LYS A 66 4.69 -7.28 -19.70
C LYS A 66 5.75 -6.54 -20.50
N THR A 67 5.48 -6.35 -21.78
CA THR A 67 6.28 -5.45 -22.62
C THR A 67 5.90 -4.02 -22.27
N VAL A 68 6.86 -3.25 -21.78
CA VAL A 68 6.70 -1.81 -21.55
C VAL A 68 7.36 -1.10 -22.73
N THR A 69 6.56 -0.44 -23.56
CA THR A 69 7.07 0.43 -24.62
C THR A 69 7.35 1.81 -24.04
N SER A 70 8.60 2.27 -24.11
CA SER A 70 9.00 3.63 -23.76
C SER A 70 9.50 4.38 -24.99
N ARG A 71 9.35 5.70 -24.99
CA ARG A 71 10.01 6.56 -25.98
C ARG A 71 11.50 6.62 -25.66
N ASN A 72 12.34 6.49 -26.70
CA ASN A 72 13.77 6.66 -26.55
C ASN A 72 14.12 8.15 -26.48
N ILE A 73 14.12 8.72 -25.27
CA ILE A 73 14.40 10.14 -25.03
C ILE A 73 15.81 10.54 -25.52
N LYS A 74 16.74 9.60 -25.64
CA LYS A 74 18.10 9.87 -26.15
C LYS A 74 18.16 10.06 -27.66
N GLN A 75 17.15 9.60 -28.40
CA GLN A 75 17.03 9.80 -29.86
C GLN A 75 16.18 11.02 -30.21
N LEU A 76 15.81 11.80 -29.20
CA LEU A 76 14.94 12.94 -29.39
C LEU A 76 15.76 14.09 -29.98
N ASP A 77 15.32 14.63 -31.10
CA ASP A 77 15.92 15.84 -31.68
C ASP A 77 15.53 17.05 -30.80
N HIS A 78 16.55 17.63 -30.16
CA HIS A 78 16.36 18.75 -29.24
C HIS A 78 15.92 20.02 -29.96
N GLU A 79 16.33 20.22 -31.21
CA GLU A 79 15.96 21.39 -32.01
C GLU A 79 14.53 21.28 -32.49
N GLU A 80 14.12 20.11 -32.98
CA GLU A 80 12.74 19.84 -33.38
C GLU A 80 11.78 20.02 -32.20
N LEU A 81 12.09 19.44 -31.04
CA LEU A 81 11.29 19.62 -29.82
C LEU A 81 11.20 21.10 -29.38
N SER A 82 12.31 21.83 -29.44
CA SER A 82 12.37 23.25 -29.05
C SER A 82 11.48 24.09 -29.96
N ASN A 83 11.47 23.80 -31.27
CA ASN A 83 10.63 24.48 -32.24
C ASN A 83 9.15 24.14 -32.04
N ASP A 84 8.82 22.87 -31.79
CA ASP A 84 7.46 22.44 -31.47
C ASP A 84 6.93 23.15 -30.21
N LEU A 85 7.74 23.22 -29.15
CA LEU A 85 7.37 23.91 -27.91
C LEU A 85 7.13 25.41 -28.13
N LYS A 86 7.94 26.07 -28.97
CA LYS A 86 7.75 27.47 -29.32
C LYS A 86 6.48 27.68 -30.16
N ALA A 87 6.21 26.80 -31.11
CA ALA A 87 4.98 26.87 -31.92
C ALA A 87 3.73 26.75 -31.03
N ILE A 88 3.71 25.80 -30.10
CA ILE A 88 2.63 25.62 -29.12
C ILE A 88 2.48 26.86 -28.22
N ALA A 89 3.60 27.43 -27.74
CA ALA A 89 3.58 28.63 -26.90
C ALA A 89 3.07 29.88 -27.65
N VAL A 90 3.28 29.95 -28.97
CA VAL A 90 2.78 31.03 -29.83
C VAL A 90 1.29 30.86 -30.11
N GLU A 91 0.82 29.63 -30.38
CA GLU A 91 -0.60 29.34 -30.61
C GLU A 91 -1.48 29.52 -29.36
N HIS A 92 -0.91 29.34 -28.16
CA HIS A 92 -1.61 29.52 -26.89
C HIS A 92 -1.21 30.80 -26.14
N SER A 93 -0.59 31.77 -26.82
CA SER A 93 -0.43 33.09 -26.23
C SER A 93 -1.83 33.71 -26.07
N PRO A 94 -2.31 33.97 -24.84
CA PRO A 94 -3.48 34.81 -24.70
C PRO A 94 -3.02 36.20 -25.15
N ASN A 95 -3.45 36.59 -26.37
CA ASN A 95 -3.48 37.98 -26.75
C ASN A 95 -4.47 38.68 -25.82
N ASP A 96 -4.05 38.96 -24.59
CA ASP A 96 -4.58 40.03 -23.75
C ASP A 96 -3.75 40.19 -22.45
N THR A 97 -2.89 41.20 -22.50
CA THR A 97 -2.69 42.27 -21.51
C THR A 97 -3.01 41.98 -20.03
N SER A 98 -1.96 42.13 -19.21
CA SER A 98 -1.97 42.40 -17.77
C SER A 98 -2.56 41.34 -16.84
N THR A 99 -1.70 40.55 -16.19
CA THR A 99 -2.00 40.09 -14.83
C THR A 99 -0.73 39.91 -14.00
N SER A 100 -0.78 40.45 -12.80
CA SER A 100 0.27 40.61 -11.78
C SER A 100 1.02 39.33 -11.42
N LEU A 101 2.33 39.47 -11.20
CA LEU A 101 3.18 38.50 -10.51
C LEU A 101 2.59 38.18 -9.13
N VAL A 102 2.09 36.96 -8.94
CA VAL A 102 1.80 36.44 -7.61
C VAL A 102 3.06 35.71 -7.13
N GLU A 103 3.71 36.29 -6.13
CA GLU A 103 4.83 35.70 -5.38
C GLU A 103 4.44 34.31 -4.85
N ILE A 104 5.08 33.26 -5.40
CA ILE A 104 5.03 31.93 -4.80
C ILE A 104 5.97 31.95 -3.58
N GLN A 105 5.40 32.11 -2.40
CA GLN A 105 6.13 31.96 -1.13
C GLN A 105 6.65 30.53 -1.00
N ARG A 106 7.98 30.39 -1.11
CA ARG A 106 8.69 29.15 -0.75
C ARG A 106 8.63 29.00 0.77
N HIS A 107 7.81 28.08 1.25
CA HIS A 107 7.85 27.65 2.65
C HIS A 107 9.16 26.90 2.89
N THR A 108 10.16 27.57 3.46
CA THR A 108 11.36 26.91 3.99
C THR A 108 11.01 26.33 5.36
N GLY A 109 10.79 25.02 5.42
CA GLY A 109 10.75 24.29 6.68
C GLY A 109 12.13 24.26 7.31
N LYS A 110 12.39 25.15 8.29
CA LYS A 110 13.54 25.02 9.20
C LYS A 110 13.27 23.84 10.14
N THR A 111 13.91 22.71 9.89
CA THR A 111 14.07 21.65 10.88
C THR A 111 15.20 22.05 11.83
N THR A 112 14.85 22.58 13.01
CA THR A 112 15.79 22.73 14.13
C THR A 112 16.02 21.36 14.74
N GLY A 113 17.17 20.75 14.43
CA GLY A 113 17.70 19.61 15.17
C GLY A 113 18.55 20.13 16.32
N GLU A 114 18.01 20.12 17.54
CA GLU A 114 18.84 20.16 18.75
C GLU A 114 19.24 18.72 19.08
N ALA A 115 20.49 18.38 18.76
CA ALA A 115 21.16 17.20 19.28
C ALA A 115 21.55 17.47 20.73
N ARG A 116 20.94 16.73 21.66
CA ARG A 116 21.33 16.67 23.06
C ARG A 116 21.93 15.28 23.29
N LEU A 117 23.25 15.18 23.35
CA LEU A 117 23.96 14.01 23.88
C LEU A 117 25.18 14.48 24.69
N SER A 118 25.16 14.02 25.94
CA SER A 118 26.26 13.88 26.92
C SER A 118 26.77 15.14 27.60
#